data_AF-A0A0N8KB48-F1
#
_entry.id   AF-A0A0N8KB48-F1
#
_cell.length_a   1.000
_cell.length_b   1.000
_cell.length_c   1.000
_cell.angle_alpha   90.00
_cell.angle_beta   90.00
_cell.angle_gamma   90.00
#
_symmetry.space_group_name_H-M   'P 1'
#
loop_
_entity.id
_entity.type
_entity.pdbx_description
1 polymer ?
#
loop_
_entity_poly.entity_id
_entity_poly.type
_entity_poly.pdbx_seq_one_letter_code
_entity_poly.pdbx_strand_id
1 'polypeptide(L)'
;MTNVELEEELHSNTRRTRITYRGLVNGQPAAIKCYRKPLFGLIHWIRALRKGKKIRQVGAPVPPIVFAGWVTSEKCFGFGTAFLEGYRPLRAVLVNEPSRTRQIEIVRLLGWTMAEIHKRGIEQPDGNLTNFLMGEDSQLSMVDEDDIRVHPGMLPLSVATSNLANVAARLPDEEMVEALLTAYLDVAFVEAGSGWDRGAFWASVQGWKTMLEAKRASRNIARERKFD
;
A
#
# COMPACT_ATOMS: atom_id res chain seq x y z
N MET A 1 7.07 30.98 -5.54
CA MET A 1 7.78 29.72 -5.23
C MET A 1 6.93 28.96 -4.23
N THR A 2 6.82 27.63 -4.35
CA THR A 2 6.14 26.80 -3.35
C THR A 2 7.01 26.75 -2.09
N ASN A 3 6.45 27.10 -0.93
CA ASN A 3 7.15 26.96 0.34
C ASN A 3 7.05 25.51 0.82
N VAL A 4 8.18 24.90 1.18
CA VAL A 4 8.26 23.52 1.67
C VAL A 4 9.08 23.49 2.94
N GLU A 5 8.44 23.08 4.03
CA GLU A 5 9.05 22.94 5.35
C GLU A 5 9.00 21.47 5.74
N LEU A 6 10.13 20.89 6.14
CA LEU A 6 10.19 19.50 6.60
C LEU A 6 10.26 19.51 8.12
N GLU A 7 9.43 18.70 8.77
CA GLU A 7 9.27 18.72 10.22
C GLU A 7 9.85 17.45 10.86
N GLU A 8 9.47 16.27 10.36
CA GLU A 8 9.78 14.99 10.99
C GLU A 8 10.17 13.94 9.95
N GLU A 9 11.22 13.16 10.20
CA GLU A 9 11.54 11.97 9.38
C GLU A 9 10.60 10.81 9.74
N LEU A 10 9.74 10.41 8.81
CA LEU A 10 8.82 9.27 8.99
C LEU A 10 9.49 7.94 8.68
N HIS A 11 10.32 7.91 7.63
CA HIS A 11 10.99 6.69 7.17
C HIS A 11 12.20 7.01 6.31
N SER A 12 13.23 6.16 6.37
CA SER A 12 14.34 6.19 5.42
C SER A 12 14.69 4.78 4.94
N ASN A 13 15.06 4.67 3.65
CA ASN A 13 15.64 3.43 3.17
C ASN A 13 17.04 3.23 3.78
N THR A 14 17.53 1.98 3.81
CA THR A 14 18.82 1.64 4.44
C THR A 14 20.00 2.47 3.94
N ARG A 15 20.01 2.83 2.65
CA ARG A 15 21.07 3.65 2.04
C ARG A 15 20.85 5.16 2.20
N ARG A 16 19.75 5.57 2.83
CA ARG A 16 19.30 6.97 3.03
C ARG A 16 19.30 7.80 1.74
N THR A 17 19.11 7.14 0.59
CA THR A 17 18.93 7.78 -0.72
C THR A 17 17.49 8.20 -0.96
N ARG A 18 16.55 7.67 -0.17
CA ARG A 18 15.15 8.05 -0.15
C ARG A 18 14.72 8.19 1.30
N ILE A 19 14.22 9.36 1.67
CA ILE A 19 13.70 9.65 3.00
C ILE A 19 12.32 10.25 2.85
N THR A 20 11.35 9.75 3.60
CA THR A 20 10.00 10.28 3.68
C THR A 20 9.91 11.13 4.94
N TYR A 21 9.46 12.37 4.78
CA TYR A 21 9.24 13.32 5.84
C TYR A 21 7.75 13.62 6.00
N ARG A 22 7.32 13.96 7.21
CA ARG A 22 6.17 14.83 7.42
C ARG A 22 6.64 16.27 7.30
N GLY A 23 5.84 17.12 6.68
CA GLY A 23 6.14 18.53 6.56
C GLY A 23 4.94 19.32 6.06
N LEU A 24 5.20 20.57 5.68
CA LEU A 24 4.21 21.51 5.20
C LEU A 24 4.54 21.94 3.76
N VAL A 25 3.52 21.96 2.90
CA VAL A 25 3.59 22.54 1.55
C VAL A 25 2.62 23.72 1.53
N ASN A 26 3.14 24.94 1.45
CA ASN A 26 2.36 26.17 1.61
C ASN A 26 1.47 26.15 2.88
N GLY A 27 2.02 25.66 4.00
CA GLY A 27 1.31 25.55 5.28
C GLY A 27 0.34 24.36 5.40
N GLN A 28 0.19 23.53 4.36
CA GLN A 28 -0.68 22.34 4.40
C GLN A 28 0.13 21.07 4.70
N PRO A 29 -0.34 20.20 5.64
CA PRO A 29 0.32 18.94 5.96
C PRO A 29 0.54 18.03 4.74
N ALA A 30 1.77 17.55 4.59
CA ALA A 30 2.20 16.70 3.49
C ALA A 30 3.16 15.59 3.95
N ALA A 31 3.06 14.43 3.28
CA ALA A 31 4.07 13.39 3.33
C ALA A 31 5.01 13.56 2.12
N ILE A 32 6.28 13.91 2.36
CA ILE A 32 7.23 14.33 1.34
C ILE A 32 8.35 13.31 1.22
N LYS A 33 8.40 12.59 0.10
CA LYS A 33 9.52 11.72 -0.27
C LYS A 33 10.62 12.53 -0.93
N CYS A 34 11.77 12.65 -0.25
CA CYS A 34 13.00 13.22 -0.76
C CYS A 34 13.87 12.15 -1.43
N TYR A 35 14.09 12.29 -2.74
CA TYR A 35 15.03 11.48 -3.52
C TYR A 35 16.38 12.21 -3.59
N ARG A 36 17.36 11.68 -2.86
CA ARG A 36 18.72 12.24 -2.73
C ARG A 36 19.65 11.66 -3.80
N LYS A 37 20.79 12.33 -4.00
CA LYS A 37 21.80 12.15 -5.08
C LYS A 37 21.32 12.72 -6.43
N PRO A 38 22.01 13.69 -7.06
CA PRO A 38 21.44 14.49 -8.15
C PRO A 38 20.91 13.67 -9.34
N LEU A 39 21.73 12.81 -9.94
CA LEU A 39 21.36 12.05 -11.14
C LEU A 39 20.38 10.91 -10.84
N PHE A 40 20.68 10.07 -9.85
CA PHE A 40 19.81 8.95 -9.48
C PHE A 40 18.50 9.42 -8.85
N GLY A 41 18.55 10.43 -7.99
CA GLY A 41 17.39 11.03 -7.35
C GLY A 41 16.43 11.65 -8.36
N LEU A 42 16.95 12.35 -9.39
CA LEU A 42 16.13 12.86 -10.49
C LEU A 42 15.38 11.74 -11.22
N ILE A 43 16.07 10.65 -11.56
CA ILE A 43 15.46 9.50 -12.25
C ILE A 43 14.35 8.87 -11.40
N HIS A 44 14.61 8.65 -10.10
CA HIS A 44 13.61 8.10 -9.19
C HIS A 44 12.42 9.04 -9.01
N TRP A 45 12.66 10.34 -8.88
CA TRP A 45 11.61 11.34 -8.78
C TRP A 45 10.73 11.42 -10.03
N ILE A 46 11.32 11.43 -11.23
CA ILE A 46 10.56 11.41 -12.50
C ILE A 46 9.67 10.16 -12.56
N ARG A 47 10.21 9.00 -12.17
CA ARG A 47 9.46 7.74 -12.12
C ARG A 47 8.29 7.82 -11.14
N ALA A 48 8.53 8.31 -9.92
CA ALA A 48 7.51 8.49 -8.90
C ALA A 48 6.40 9.45 -9.38
N LEU A 49 6.76 10.59 -9.98
CA LEU A 49 5.79 11.56 -10.49
C LEU A 49 4.93 10.96 -11.62
N ARG A 50 5.54 10.28 -12.59
CA ARG A 50 4.81 9.65 -13.70
C ARG A 50 3.86 8.56 -13.21
N LYS A 51 4.35 7.67 -12.34
CA LYS A 51 3.53 6.61 -11.74
C LYS A 51 2.40 7.18 -10.89
N GLY A 52 2.71 8.13 -10.00
CA GLY A 52 1.73 8.75 -9.12
C GLY A 52 0.60 9.44 -9.90
N LYS A 53 0.91 10.11 -11.01
CA LYS A 53 -0.12 10.65 -11.91
C LYS A 53 -0.99 9.55 -12.51
N LYS A 54 -0.39 8.48 -13.03
CA LYS A 54 -1.11 7.35 -13.63
C LYS A 54 -2.06 6.67 -12.63
N ILE A 55 -1.60 6.44 -11.40
CA ILE A 55 -2.37 5.82 -10.32
C ILE A 55 -3.62 6.66 -10.00
N ARG A 56 -3.48 7.99 -9.92
CA ARG A 56 -4.62 8.89 -9.65
C ARG A 56 -5.58 9.01 -10.84
N GLN A 57 -5.06 8.99 -12.07
CA GLN A 57 -5.90 9.02 -13.28
C GLN A 57 -6.87 7.85 -13.38
N VAL A 58 -6.50 6.68 -12.85
CA VAL A 58 -7.39 5.50 -12.81
C VAL A 58 -8.26 5.43 -11.56
N GLY A 59 -8.27 6.48 -10.72
CA GLY A 59 -9.13 6.54 -9.53
C GLY A 59 -8.70 5.62 -8.39
N ALA A 60 -7.40 5.37 -8.22
CA ALA A 60 -6.90 4.66 -7.04
C ALA A 60 -7.17 5.47 -5.76
N PRO A 61 -7.50 4.81 -4.63
CA PRO A 61 -7.62 5.48 -3.34
C PRO A 61 -6.22 5.79 -2.80
N VAL A 62 -5.56 6.82 -3.32
CA VAL A 62 -4.25 7.32 -2.85
C VAL A 62 -4.37 8.82 -2.52
N PRO A 63 -3.59 9.36 -1.57
CA PRO A 63 -3.67 10.78 -1.26
C PRO A 63 -3.33 11.64 -2.49
N PRO A 64 -3.90 12.84 -2.68
CA PRO A 64 -3.57 13.69 -3.82
C PRO A 64 -2.09 14.13 -3.80
N ILE A 65 -1.50 14.39 -4.98
CA ILE A 65 -0.16 15.00 -5.08
C ILE A 65 -0.31 16.48 -4.72
N VAL A 66 0.41 16.95 -3.70
CA VAL A 66 0.41 18.36 -3.27
C VAL A 66 1.72 19.06 -3.65
N PHE A 67 2.78 18.31 -3.92
CA PHE A 67 4.08 18.85 -4.30
C PHE A 67 4.86 17.92 -5.22
N ALA A 68 5.55 18.49 -6.20
CA ALA A 68 6.59 17.80 -6.96
C ALA A 68 7.61 18.82 -7.44
N GLY A 69 8.84 18.76 -6.93
CA GLY A 69 9.86 19.73 -7.29
C GLY A 69 11.13 19.62 -6.44
N TRP A 70 11.99 20.63 -6.55
CA TRP A 70 13.21 20.71 -5.75
C TRP A 70 12.90 21.19 -4.33
N VAL A 71 13.46 20.52 -3.32
CA VAL A 71 13.38 20.91 -1.90
C VAL A 71 14.72 21.50 -1.50
N THR A 72 14.76 22.80 -1.27
CA THR A 72 16.02 23.56 -1.07
C THR A 72 16.72 23.19 0.24
N SER A 73 15.98 23.04 1.34
CA SER A 73 16.52 22.72 2.67
C SER A 73 17.34 21.42 2.67
N GLU A 74 16.86 20.39 1.96
CA GLU A 74 17.47 19.06 1.88
C GLU A 74 18.26 18.80 0.60
N LYS A 75 18.31 19.77 -0.31
CA LYS A 75 18.93 19.65 -1.65
C LYS A 75 18.52 18.34 -2.36
N CYS A 76 17.21 18.09 -2.40
CA CYS A 76 16.62 16.84 -2.89
C CYS A 76 15.55 17.10 -3.96
N PHE A 77 15.22 16.09 -4.77
CA PHE A 77 13.96 16.10 -5.52
C PHE A 77 12.85 15.54 -4.64
N GLY A 78 11.81 16.33 -4.37
CA GLY A 78 10.68 15.98 -3.52
C GLY A 78 9.44 15.57 -4.32
N PHE A 79 8.78 14.52 -3.85
CA PHE A 79 7.42 14.15 -4.25
C PHE A 79 6.56 14.13 -2.99
N GLY A 80 5.60 15.05 -2.91
CA GLY A 80 4.74 15.24 -1.75
C GLY A 80 3.29 14.88 -2.05
N THR A 81 2.70 14.07 -1.19
CA THR A 81 1.26 13.79 -1.18
C THR A 81 0.61 14.43 0.04
N ALA A 82 -0.69 14.71 -0.02
CA ALA A 82 -1.41 15.18 1.16
C ALA A 82 -1.19 14.21 2.32
N PHE A 83 -0.95 14.77 3.51
CA PHE A 83 -0.90 13.97 4.72
C PHE A 83 -2.33 13.65 5.14
N LEU A 84 -2.64 12.37 5.35
CA LEU A 84 -3.96 11.93 5.74
C LEU A 84 -4.08 12.01 7.27
N GLU A 85 -4.55 13.14 7.78
CA GLU A 85 -4.75 13.32 9.23
C GLU A 85 -5.79 12.34 9.78
N GLY A 86 -5.54 11.80 10.97
CA GLY A 86 -6.39 10.79 11.61
C GLY A 86 -6.23 9.36 11.06
N TYR A 87 -5.63 9.20 9.87
CA TYR A 87 -5.44 7.88 9.28
C TYR A 87 -4.33 7.10 10.00
N ARG A 88 -4.54 5.79 10.17
CA ARG A 88 -3.57 4.90 10.81
C ARG A 88 -3.25 3.70 9.92
N PRO A 89 -2.01 3.18 9.95
CA PRO A 89 -1.66 1.95 9.24
C PRO A 89 -2.58 0.80 9.65
N LEU A 90 -3.12 0.06 8.68
CA LEU A 90 -4.11 -0.99 8.89
C LEU A 90 -3.60 -2.08 9.83
N ARG A 91 -2.30 -2.40 9.73
CA ARG A 91 -1.61 -3.25 10.70
C ARG A 91 -1.82 -2.77 12.15
N ALA A 92 -1.57 -1.48 12.40
CA ALA A 92 -1.69 -0.92 13.74
C ALA A 92 -3.16 -0.89 14.21
N VAL A 93 -4.10 -0.64 13.29
CA VAL A 93 -5.53 -0.73 13.61
C VAL A 93 -5.91 -2.15 14.01
N LEU A 94 -5.57 -3.16 13.21
CA LEU A 94 -5.89 -4.55 13.49
C LEU A 94 -5.23 -5.09 14.77
N VAL A 95 -3.97 -4.72 15.04
CA VAL A 95 -3.28 -5.12 16.28
C VAL A 95 -3.95 -4.54 17.52
N ASN A 96 -4.44 -3.30 17.45
CA ASN A 96 -5.00 -2.59 18.60
C ASN A 96 -6.53 -2.73 18.72
N GLU A 97 -7.19 -3.36 17.75
CA GLU A 97 -8.63 -3.62 17.80
C GLU A 97 -8.92 -4.84 18.68
N PRO A 98 -9.56 -4.68 19.86
CA PRO A 98 -9.85 -5.80 20.76
C PRO A 98 -10.99 -6.69 20.27
N SER A 99 -11.92 -6.17 19.47
CA SER A 99 -13.07 -6.93 18.98
C SER A 99 -12.70 -7.77 17.76
N ARG A 100 -12.70 -9.09 17.93
CA ARG A 100 -12.48 -10.03 16.82
C ARG A 100 -13.47 -9.80 15.67
N THR A 101 -14.75 -9.58 15.99
CA THR A 101 -15.78 -9.25 15.00
C THR A 101 -15.40 -8.00 14.21
N ARG A 102 -14.94 -6.95 14.89
CA ARG A 102 -14.51 -5.72 14.22
C ARG A 102 -13.25 -5.92 13.36
N GLN A 103 -12.30 -6.74 13.81
CA GLN A 103 -11.14 -7.12 12.99
C GLN A 103 -11.59 -7.80 11.69
N ILE A 104 -12.54 -8.73 11.75
CA ILE A 104 -13.11 -9.40 10.57
C ILE A 104 -13.79 -8.39 9.64
N GLU A 105 -14.58 -7.45 10.16
CA GLU A 105 -15.20 -6.39 9.36
C GLU A 105 -14.16 -5.53 8.63
N ILE A 106 -13.07 -5.16 9.30
CA ILE A 106 -11.97 -4.40 8.72
C ILE A 106 -11.28 -5.21 7.61
N VAL A 107 -11.10 -6.52 7.81
CA VAL A 107 -10.53 -7.42 6.81
C VAL A 107 -11.45 -7.58 5.59
N ARG A 108 -12.78 -7.61 5.80
CA ARG A 108 -13.75 -7.59 4.69
C ARG A 108 -13.68 -6.28 3.89
N LEU A 109 -13.58 -5.14 4.57
CA LEU A 109 -13.37 -3.84 3.93
C LEU A 109 -12.09 -3.82 3.06
N LEU A 110 -11.00 -4.43 3.56
CA LEU A 110 -9.78 -4.60 2.77
C LEU A 110 -10.05 -5.46 1.53
N GLY A 111 -10.77 -6.56 1.66
CA GLY A 111 -11.20 -7.41 0.53
C GLY A 111 -11.96 -6.62 -0.54
N TRP A 112 -12.96 -5.83 -0.15
CA TRP A 112 -13.70 -4.94 -1.06
C TRP A 112 -12.80 -3.90 -1.73
N THR A 113 -11.92 -3.28 -0.96
CA THR A 113 -10.97 -2.28 -1.49
C THR A 113 -10.04 -2.91 -2.52
N MET A 114 -9.51 -4.10 -2.25
CA MET A 114 -8.66 -4.84 -3.18
C MET A 114 -9.42 -5.19 -4.47
N ALA A 115 -10.69 -5.60 -4.37
CA ALA A 115 -11.52 -5.87 -5.54
C ALA A 115 -11.69 -4.62 -6.41
N GLU A 116 -12.01 -3.48 -5.80
CA GLU A 116 -12.20 -2.21 -6.50
C GLU A 116 -10.92 -1.71 -7.20
N ILE A 117 -9.75 -1.81 -6.56
CA ILE A 117 -8.50 -1.40 -7.20
C ILE A 117 -8.10 -2.37 -8.33
N HIS A 118 -8.36 -3.68 -8.17
CA HIS A 118 -8.07 -4.67 -9.21
C HIS A 118 -8.95 -4.47 -10.45
N LYS A 119 -10.22 -4.07 -10.27
CA LYS A 119 -11.12 -3.68 -11.39
C LYS A 119 -10.56 -2.51 -12.19
N ARG A 120 -9.83 -1.61 -11.55
CA ARG A 120 -9.18 -0.44 -12.15
C ARG A 120 -7.79 -0.76 -12.71
N GLY A 121 -7.37 -2.02 -12.67
CA GLY A 121 -6.06 -2.45 -13.17
C GLY A 121 -4.89 -2.13 -12.26
N ILE A 122 -5.15 -1.86 -10.98
CA ILE A 122 -4.12 -1.47 -10.03
C ILE A 122 -3.63 -2.72 -9.29
N GLU A 123 -2.34 -3.00 -9.39
CA GLU A 123 -1.63 -4.02 -8.61
C GLU A 123 -0.82 -3.30 -7.53
N GLN A 124 -0.91 -3.76 -6.27
CA GLN A 124 -0.10 -3.29 -5.14
C GLN A 124 0.90 -4.38 -4.75
N PRO A 125 2.10 -4.46 -5.36
CA PRO A 125 3.01 -5.58 -5.17
C PRO A 125 3.58 -5.68 -3.74
N ASP A 126 3.59 -4.58 -2.99
CA ASP A 126 3.91 -4.62 -1.56
C ASP A 126 2.61 -4.71 -0.73
N GLY A 127 2.15 -5.95 -0.54
CA GLY A 127 0.96 -6.27 0.24
C GLY A 127 1.10 -6.08 1.76
N ASN A 128 2.09 -5.31 2.24
CA ASN A 128 2.23 -5.01 3.66
C ASN A 128 1.03 -4.19 4.15
N LEU A 129 0.43 -4.61 5.27
CA LEU A 129 -0.70 -3.93 5.90
C LEU A 129 -0.34 -2.53 6.44
N THR A 130 0.93 -2.13 6.43
CA THR A 130 1.34 -0.74 6.69
C THR A 130 1.08 0.20 5.51
N ASN A 131 0.94 -0.33 4.28
CA ASN A 131 0.73 0.46 3.07
C ASN A 131 -0.76 0.76 2.80
N PHE A 132 -1.64 0.25 3.66
CA PHE A 132 -3.06 0.56 3.68
C PHE A 132 -3.31 1.38 4.94
N LEU A 133 -3.82 2.59 4.79
CA LEU A 133 -4.17 3.46 5.89
C LEU A 133 -5.69 3.49 6.04
N MET A 134 -6.18 3.29 7.24
CA MET A 134 -7.59 3.39 7.58
C MET A 134 -7.87 4.74 8.22
N GLY A 135 -8.79 5.48 7.62
CA GLY A 135 -9.33 6.72 8.15
C GLY A 135 -10.58 6.50 9.00
N GLU A 136 -11.21 7.61 9.37
CA GLU A 136 -12.57 7.62 9.91
C GLU A 136 -13.55 7.08 8.84
N ASP A 137 -14.75 6.66 9.26
CA ASP A 137 -15.80 6.14 8.38
C ASP A 137 -15.43 4.89 7.55
N SER A 138 -14.46 4.10 8.02
CA SER A 138 -14.07 2.85 7.34
C SER A 138 -13.59 3.08 5.89
N GLN A 139 -12.87 4.17 5.65
CA GLN A 139 -12.20 4.44 4.38
C GLN A 139 -10.77 3.92 4.38
N LEU A 140 -10.36 3.23 3.31
CA LEU A 140 -8.97 2.81 3.11
C LEU A 140 -8.30 3.64 2.02
N SER A 141 -7.10 4.13 2.31
CA SER A 141 -6.19 4.73 1.33
C SER A 141 -4.91 3.93 1.25
N MET A 142 -4.41 3.71 0.03
CA MET A 142 -3.08 3.14 -0.20
C MET A 142 -2.02 4.24 -0.14
N VAL A 143 -0.86 3.88 0.38
CA VAL A 143 0.36 4.69 0.38
C VAL A 143 1.53 3.89 -0.16
N ASP A 144 2.72 4.51 -0.17
CA ASP A 144 3.94 3.95 -0.76
C ASP A 144 3.80 3.51 -2.23
N GLU A 145 3.46 4.48 -3.08
CA GLU A 145 3.16 4.27 -4.51
C GLU A 145 4.34 3.84 -5.39
N ASP A 146 5.54 3.64 -4.83
CA ASP A 146 6.77 3.47 -5.64
C ASP A 146 6.72 2.18 -6.49
N ASP A 147 6.13 1.12 -5.95
CA ASP A 147 6.05 -0.20 -6.60
C ASP A 147 4.68 -0.51 -7.21
N ILE A 148 3.65 0.31 -6.95
CA ILE A 148 2.32 0.14 -7.55
C ILE A 148 2.42 0.11 -9.09
N ARG A 149 1.68 -0.80 -9.69
CA ARG A 149 1.59 -0.97 -11.15
C ARG A 149 0.16 -0.72 -11.59
N VAL A 150 0.03 -0.08 -12.75
CA VAL A 150 -1.27 0.20 -13.37
C VAL A 150 -1.27 -0.46 -14.74
N HIS A 151 -2.14 -1.44 -14.90
CA HIS A 151 -2.39 -2.19 -16.12
C HIS A 151 -3.54 -1.55 -16.92
N PRO A 152 -3.57 -1.72 -18.25
CA PRO A 152 -4.74 -1.34 -19.04
C PRO A 152 -5.94 -2.23 -18.70
N GLY A 153 -7.08 -1.61 -18.35
CA GLY A 153 -8.29 -2.35 -17.99
C GLY A 153 -8.16 -3.05 -16.63
N MET A 154 -8.91 -4.13 -16.43
CA MET A 154 -8.92 -4.89 -15.18
C MET A 154 -7.65 -5.73 -15.06
N LEU A 155 -7.22 -6.04 -13.83
CA LEU A 155 -6.09 -6.95 -13.65
C LEU A 155 -6.41 -8.34 -14.23
N PRO A 156 -5.45 -8.97 -14.94
CA PRO A 156 -5.57 -10.37 -15.31
C PRO A 156 -5.79 -11.25 -14.06
N LEU A 157 -6.64 -12.26 -14.16
CA LEU A 157 -7.06 -13.09 -13.04
C LEU A 157 -5.87 -13.65 -12.24
N SER A 158 -4.85 -14.20 -12.92
CA SER A 158 -3.65 -14.73 -12.25
C SER A 158 -2.87 -13.68 -11.45
N VAL A 159 -2.79 -12.44 -11.97
CA VAL A 159 -2.15 -11.30 -11.30
C VAL A 159 -2.99 -10.87 -10.09
N ALA A 160 -4.31 -10.78 -10.26
CA ALA A 160 -5.23 -10.43 -9.18
C ALA A 160 -5.20 -11.47 -8.04
N THR A 161 -5.20 -12.77 -8.36
CA THR A 161 -5.08 -13.87 -7.39
C THR A 161 -3.77 -13.78 -6.63
N SER A 162 -2.64 -13.64 -7.33
CA SER A 162 -1.33 -13.53 -6.68
C SER A 162 -1.21 -12.26 -5.84
N ASN A 163 -1.80 -11.13 -6.27
CA ASN A 163 -1.73 -9.88 -5.53
C ASN A 163 -2.59 -9.92 -4.26
N LEU A 164 -3.81 -10.45 -4.35
CA LEU A 164 -4.68 -10.68 -3.20
C LEU A 164 -4.04 -11.67 -2.21
N ALA A 165 -3.43 -12.74 -2.72
CA ALA A 165 -2.77 -13.74 -1.89
C ALA A 165 -1.59 -13.17 -1.09
N ASN A 166 -0.83 -12.23 -1.67
CA ASN A 166 0.25 -11.53 -0.95
C ASN A 166 -0.27 -10.72 0.25
N VAL A 167 -1.40 -10.02 0.08
CA VAL A 167 -2.07 -9.29 1.17
C VAL A 167 -2.62 -10.28 2.21
N ALA A 168 -3.31 -11.32 1.76
CA ALA A 168 -3.89 -12.35 2.62
C ALA A 168 -2.85 -13.11 3.44
N ALA A 169 -1.64 -13.31 2.90
CA ALA A 169 -0.55 -13.97 3.61
C ALA A 169 -0.08 -13.21 4.87
N ARG A 170 -0.45 -11.93 5.03
CA ARG A 170 -0.18 -11.14 6.24
C ARG A 170 -1.21 -11.38 7.34
N LEU A 171 -2.32 -12.05 7.03
CA LEU A 171 -3.38 -12.32 8.01
C LEU A 171 -3.00 -13.53 8.88
N PRO A 172 -3.30 -13.46 10.19
CA PRO A 172 -2.80 -14.42 11.18
C PRO A 172 -3.42 -15.82 11.07
N ASP A 173 -4.64 -15.93 10.56
CA ASP A 173 -5.40 -17.18 10.57
C ASP A 173 -6.28 -17.34 9.32
N GLU A 174 -6.78 -18.56 9.12
CA GLU A 174 -7.55 -18.91 7.93
C GLU A 174 -8.91 -18.22 7.87
N GLU A 175 -9.54 -17.98 9.02
CA GLU A 175 -10.83 -17.27 9.11
C GLU A 175 -10.72 -15.86 8.51
N MET A 176 -9.67 -15.12 8.86
CA MET A 176 -9.42 -13.79 8.29
C MET A 176 -9.14 -13.85 6.78
N VAL A 177 -8.35 -14.83 6.33
CA VAL A 177 -8.09 -15.01 4.89
C VAL A 177 -9.39 -15.31 4.14
N GLU A 178 -10.26 -16.15 4.70
CA GLU A 178 -11.57 -16.44 4.11
C GLU A 178 -12.51 -15.23 4.13
N ALA A 179 -12.51 -14.43 5.19
CA ALA A 179 -13.29 -13.20 5.25
C ALA A 179 -12.85 -12.19 4.18
N LEU A 180 -11.54 -12.05 3.97
CA LEU A 180 -10.96 -11.21 2.92
C LEU A 180 -11.35 -11.73 1.54
N LEU A 181 -11.17 -13.04 1.29
CA LEU A 181 -11.48 -13.65 0.00
C LEU A 181 -12.97 -13.54 -0.33
N THR A 182 -13.84 -13.83 0.63
CA THR A 182 -15.30 -13.77 0.44
C THR A 182 -15.72 -12.34 0.08
N ALA A 183 -15.28 -11.35 0.86
CA ALA A 183 -15.58 -9.96 0.56
C ALA A 183 -15.02 -9.53 -0.80
N TYR A 184 -13.79 -9.93 -1.13
CA TYR A 184 -13.21 -9.68 -2.44
C TYR A 184 -14.10 -10.23 -3.56
N LEU A 185 -14.54 -11.48 -3.47
CA LEU A 185 -15.36 -12.14 -4.48
C LEU A 185 -16.78 -11.58 -4.59
N ASP A 186 -17.37 -11.07 -3.50
CA ASP A 186 -18.71 -10.43 -3.52
C ASP A 186 -18.76 -9.21 -4.45
N VAL A 187 -17.63 -8.51 -4.58
CA VAL A 187 -17.51 -7.27 -5.35
C VAL A 187 -16.71 -7.49 -6.63
N ALA A 188 -15.85 -8.50 -6.71
CA ALA A 188 -14.96 -8.70 -7.84
C ALA A 188 -15.73 -8.81 -9.16
N PHE A 189 -15.04 -8.49 -10.24
CA PHE A 189 -15.49 -8.66 -11.63
C PHE A 189 -15.59 -10.12 -12.08
N VAL A 190 -15.58 -11.02 -11.11
CA VAL A 190 -15.70 -12.46 -11.27
C VAL A 190 -17.20 -12.68 -11.51
N GLU A 191 -17.65 -12.60 -12.76
CA GLU A 191 -19.02 -13.00 -13.12
C GLU A 191 -19.29 -14.39 -12.53
N ALA A 192 -20.53 -14.64 -12.09
CA ALA A 192 -20.94 -15.97 -11.64
C ALA A 192 -20.64 -17.00 -12.75
N GLY A 193 -19.60 -17.83 -12.54
CA GLY A 193 -19.08 -18.77 -13.54
C GLY A 193 -17.64 -18.52 -14.01
N SER A 194 -16.99 -17.44 -13.57
CA SER A 194 -15.58 -17.18 -13.91
C SER A 194 -14.61 -18.03 -13.09
N GLY A 195 -13.53 -18.45 -13.74
CA GLY A 195 -12.57 -19.47 -13.28
C GLY A 195 -11.69 -19.08 -12.09
N TRP A 196 -12.25 -18.45 -11.06
CA TRP A 196 -11.54 -18.25 -9.80
C TRP A 196 -11.25 -19.61 -9.15
N ASP A 197 -9.97 -19.95 -9.09
CA ASP A 197 -9.49 -21.18 -8.45
C ASP A 197 -9.12 -20.89 -6.99
N ARG A 198 -9.99 -21.32 -6.07
CA ARG A 198 -9.75 -21.21 -4.62
C ARG A 198 -8.52 -21.98 -4.19
N GLY A 199 -8.24 -23.13 -4.81
CA GLY A 199 -7.05 -23.92 -4.54
C GLY A 199 -5.78 -23.19 -4.94
N ALA A 200 -5.76 -22.60 -6.14
CA ALA A 200 -4.65 -21.77 -6.60
C ALA A 200 -4.42 -20.53 -5.72
N PHE A 201 -5.49 -19.87 -5.26
CA PHE A 201 -5.40 -18.77 -4.31
C PHE A 201 -4.72 -19.22 -3.00
N TRP A 202 -5.21 -20.29 -2.38
CA TRP A 202 -4.65 -20.79 -1.13
C TRP A 202 -3.20 -21.27 -1.27
N ALA A 203 -2.87 -21.95 -2.38
CA ALA A 203 -1.49 -22.33 -2.69
C ALA A 203 -0.58 -21.08 -2.80
N SER A 204 -1.08 -20.00 -3.42
CA SER A 204 -0.36 -18.73 -3.50
C SER A 204 -0.18 -18.08 -2.12
N VAL A 205 -1.21 -18.08 -1.27
CA VAL A 205 -1.13 -17.57 0.11
C VAL A 205 -0.03 -18.29 0.89
N GLN A 206 0.02 -19.62 0.82
CA GLN A 206 1.05 -20.40 1.49
C GLN A 206 2.45 -20.12 0.93
N GLY A 207 2.57 -20.00 -0.40
CA GLY A 207 3.84 -19.61 -1.03
C GLY A 207 4.37 -18.26 -0.55
N TRP A 208 3.48 -17.26 -0.40
CA TRP A 208 3.85 -15.96 0.18
C TRP A 208 4.24 -16.07 1.65
N LYS A 209 3.50 -16.83 2.48
CA LYS A 209 3.84 -17.06 3.89
C LYS A 209 5.24 -17.65 4.04
N THR A 210 5.54 -18.74 3.32
CA THR A 210 6.87 -19.38 3.34
C THR A 210 7.98 -18.41 2.92
N MET A 211 7.76 -17.62 1.87
CA MET A 211 8.75 -16.65 1.41
C MET A 211 8.99 -15.54 2.45
N LEU A 212 7.94 -15.04 3.09
CA LEU A 212 8.03 -14.00 4.13
C LEU A 212 8.77 -14.53 5.37
N GLU A 213 8.49 -15.76 5.79
CA GLU A 213 9.20 -16.44 6.88
C GLU A 213 10.69 -16.59 6.59
N ALA A 214 11.05 -17.07 5.39
CA ALA A 214 12.46 -17.17 4.97
C ALA A 214 13.16 -15.80 4.95
N LYS A 215 12.45 -14.75 4.50
CA LYS A 215 12.95 -13.37 4.50
C LYS A 215 13.13 -12.81 5.93
N ARG A 216 12.30 -13.21 6.90
CA ARG A 216 12.47 -12.82 8.31
C ARG A 216 13.64 -13.56 8.95
N ALA A 217 13.73 -14.87 8.73
CA ALA A 217 14.79 -15.72 9.25
C ALA A 217 16.18 -15.22 8.80
N SER A 218 16.33 -14.92 7.50
CA SER A 218 17.58 -14.36 6.96
C SER A 218 17.96 -12.99 7.53
N ARG A 219 17.02 -12.26 8.14
CA ARG A 219 17.24 -10.95 8.76
C ARG A 219 17.32 -11.00 10.30
N ASN A 220 17.29 -12.19 10.89
CA ASN A 220 17.28 -12.41 12.33
C ASN A 220 16.15 -11.62 13.06
N ILE A 221 15.00 -11.46 12.40
CA ILE A 221 13.81 -10.82 12.96
C ILE A 221 13.00 -11.89 13.70
N ALA A 222 12.43 -11.57 14.87
CA ALA A 222 11.60 -12.47 15.67
C ALA A 222 10.52 -13.18 14.83
N ARG A 223 10.26 -14.46 15.16
CA ARG A 223 9.57 -15.44 14.29
C ARG A 223 8.12 -15.10 13.95
N GLU A 224 7.37 -14.41 14.80
CA GLU A 224 5.96 -14.12 14.54
C GLU A 224 5.57 -12.71 14.97
N ARG A 225 5.10 -11.93 14.00
CA ARG A 225 4.39 -10.67 14.22
C ARG A 225 3.03 -10.85 13.57
N LYS A 226 1.96 -10.71 14.35
CA LYS A 226 0.60 -10.69 13.79
C LYS A 226 0.49 -9.52 12.81
N PHE A 227 -0.21 -9.74 11.70
CA PHE A 227 -0.46 -8.71 10.68
C PHE A 227 0.81 -8.15 10.01
N ASP A 228 1.85 -8.98 9.85
CA ASP A 228 3.15 -8.61 9.27
C ASP A 228 3.51 -9.46 8.06
#